data_AF-E4N608-F1
#
_entry.id   AF-E4N608-F1
#
_cell.length_a   1.000
_cell.length_b   1.000
_cell.length_c   1.000
_cell.angle_alpha   90.00
_cell.angle_beta   90.00
_cell.angle_gamma   90.00
#
_symmetry.space_group_name_H-M   'P 1'
#
loop_
_entity.id
_entity.type
_entity.pdbx_description
1 polymer ?
#
loop_
_entity_poly.entity_id
_entity_poly.type
_entity_poly.pdbx_seq_one_letter_code
_entity_poly.pdbx_strand_id
1 'polypeptide(L)'
;MIDSDPGTGPTTADGRHVAAARSAPVDDALRAAGAMAGAADPAVRAAGHLRLGRRAQVGVDEVRAWVADAVLALAADERDAGVLPALVRALESTQDGRALPVLLGLAGHPAWEVREAVARGLPFLGGEESGPRRVRALLALSRDEDPDVRGAAVFSLGTLEESPDPAVPDALRERLADADPDVAAEAVRGLARRRGAAVVPRLLALLRAEAAGADGPHPLTLSAAAVLGQPELLPALAELAAADAADERVGEALAACDPERTGRLDALAWEVLTALHARRPDLDAALSRTRFTTELTLRVGPRPGRDGGYCAAALLRRADDDPAAAAALVDADHPPAAVSR
;
A
#
# COMPACT_ATOMS: atom_id res chain seq x y z
N MET A 1 -27.73 -20.29 70.70
CA MET A 1 -28.92 -19.43 70.82
C MET A 1 -28.67 -18.25 69.90
N ILE A 2 -28.84 -18.41 68.58
CA ILE A 2 -30.09 -18.55 67.79
C ILE A 2 -30.60 -17.17 67.36
N ASP A 3 -30.78 -17.06 66.03
CA ASP A 3 -31.56 -16.11 65.23
C ASP A 3 -31.01 -14.69 65.00
N SER A 4 -31.08 -14.08 63.81
CA SER A 4 -31.68 -14.48 62.52
C SER A 4 -31.15 -13.59 61.39
N ASP A 5 -30.97 -14.21 60.21
CA ASP A 5 -31.10 -13.74 58.82
C ASP A 5 -30.90 -12.25 58.45
N PRO A 6 -30.20 -11.97 57.34
CA PRO A 6 -30.93 -11.26 56.29
C PRO A 6 -30.69 -11.84 54.88
N GLY A 7 -31.79 -12.24 54.26
CA GLY A 7 -32.26 -11.53 53.08
C GLY A 7 -31.61 -11.97 51.78
N THR A 8 -32.16 -13.06 51.26
CA THR A 8 -32.16 -13.46 49.85
C THR A 8 -32.65 -12.30 48.97
N GLY A 9 -31.73 -11.69 48.21
CA GLY A 9 -32.03 -10.92 47.00
C GLY A 9 -31.84 -11.82 45.77
N PRO A 10 -32.74 -11.77 44.76
CA PRO A 10 -32.85 -12.83 43.78
C PRO A 10 -31.67 -12.86 42.81
N THR A 11 -31.00 -14.02 42.79
CA THR A 11 -30.24 -14.54 41.67
C THR A 11 -31.14 -14.51 40.44
N THR A 12 -30.97 -13.51 39.56
CA THR A 12 -31.53 -13.60 38.22
C THR A 12 -30.67 -14.61 37.47
N ALA A 13 -31.17 -15.84 37.48
CA ALA A 13 -30.82 -16.88 36.54
C ALA A 13 -31.28 -16.45 35.15
N ASP A 14 -30.51 -15.57 34.51
CA ASP A 14 -30.51 -15.46 33.06
C ASP A 14 -29.09 -15.09 32.64
N GLY A 15 -28.26 -16.12 32.51
CA GLY A 15 -26.92 -16.06 31.92
C GLY A 15 -27.00 -15.78 30.42
N ARG A 16 -27.73 -14.74 30.03
CA ARG A 16 -27.65 -14.16 28.70
C ARG A 16 -26.39 -13.34 28.67
N HIS A 17 -25.31 -14.00 28.24
CA HIS A 17 -24.32 -13.31 27.42
C HIS A 17 -25.10 -12.47 26.39
N VAL A 18 -25.08 -11.16 26.57
CA VAL A 18 -25.35 -10.24 25.47
C VAL A 18 -24.17 -10.46 24.52
N ALA A 19 -24.25 -11.52 23.72
CA ALA A 19 -23.57 -11.55 22.44
C ALA A 19 -24.10 -10.33 21.73
N ALA A 20 -23.32 -9.24 21.72
CA ALA A 20 -23.58 -8.10 20.87
C ALA A 20 -23.87 -8.69 19.50
N ALA A 21 -25.13 -8.58 19.04
CA ALA A 21 -25.54 -9.12 17.77
C ALA A 21 -24.59 -8.52 16.74
N ARG A 22 -23.64 -9.32 16.24
CA ARG A 22 -22.77 -8.90 15.14
C ARG A 22 -23.76 -8.58 14.03
N SER A 23 -23.86 -7.30 13.66
CA SER A 23 -24.75 -6.90 12.57
C SER A 23 -24.47 -7.80 11.37
N ALA A 24 -25.52 -8.18 10.65
CA ALA A 24 -25.35 -8.92 9.41
C ALA A 24 -24.32 -8.17 8.54
N PRO A 25 -23.33 -8.86 7.93
CA PRO A 25 -22.28 -8.21 7.15
C PRO A 25 -22.84 -7.26 6.09
N VAL A 26 -23.99 -7.63 5.51
CA VAL A 26 -24.83 -6.78 4.66
C VAL A 26 -25.90 -6.11 5.52
N ASP A 27 -25.62 -4.89 5.94
CA ASP A 27 -26.51 -4.03 6.71
C ASP A 27 -27.35 -3.09 5.83
N ASP A 28 -28.30 -2.38 6.44
CA ASP A 28 -29.19 -1.47 5.72
C ASP A 28 -28.44 -0.28 5.11
N ALA A 29 -27.33 0.14 5.72
CA ALA A 29 -26.47 1.18 5.16
C ALA A 29 -25.83 0.73 3.84
N LEU A 30 -25.36 -0.52 3.77
CA LEU A 30 -24.81 -1.10 2.55
C LEU A 30 -25.89 -1.26 1.46
N ARG A 31 -27.09 -1.71 1.83
CA ARG A 31 -28.23 -1.79 0.90
C ARG A 31 -28.65 -0.42 0.38
N ALA A 32 -28.68 0.60 1.24
CA ALA A 32 -28.99 1.98 0.86
C ALA A 32 -27.96 2.53 -0.14
N ALA A 33 -26.66 2.24 0.07
CA ALA A 33 -25.63 2.60 -0.90
C ALA A 33 -25.83 1.90 -2.26
N GLY A 34 -26.26 0.63 -2.26
CA GLY A 34 -26.64 -0.10 -3.47
C GLY A 34 -27.81 0.54 -4.20
N ALA A 35 -28.87 0.94 -3.48
CA ALA A 35 -30.02 1.63 -4.06
C ALA A 35 -29.62 3.00 -4.66
N MET A 36 -28.72 3.73 -4.00
CA MET A 36 -28.18 4.97 -4.55
C MET A 36 -27.40 4.74 -5.86
N ALA A 37 -26.61 3.68 -5.94
CA ALA A 37 -25.83 3.34 -7.13
C ALA A 37 -26.71 3.06 -8.37
N GLY A 38 -27.96 2.63 -8.17
CA GLY A 38 -28.96 2.47 -9.23
C GLY A 38 -29.94 3.64 -9.41
N ALA A 39 -29.69 4.80 -8.79
CA ALA A 39 -30.61 5.94 -8.84
C ALA A 39 -30.68 6.59 -10.24
N ALA A 40 -31.77 7.31 -10.51
CA ALA A 40 -31.93 8.04 -11.78
C ALA A 40 -30.90 9.18 -11.96
N ASP A 41 -30.57 9.87 -10.86
CA ASP A 41 -29.61 10.98 -10.86
C ASP A 41 -28.16 10.46 -10.89
N PRO A 42 -27.35 10.82 -11.91
CA PRO A 42 -25.94 10.44 -12.00
C PRO A 42 -25.11 10.79 -10.77
N ALA A 43 -25.33 11.97 -10.16
CA ALA A 43 -24.58 12.38 -8.97
C ALA A 43 -24.86 11.45 -7.78
N VAL A 44 -26.12 11.01 -7.65
CA VAL A 44 -26.53 10.04 -6.62
C VAL A 44 -25.95 8.67 -6.90
N ARG A 45 -25.89 8.22 -8.18
CA ARG A 45 -25.23 6.97 -8.55
C ARG A 45 -23.75 6.96 -8.21
N ALA A 46 -23.03 8.01 -8.61
CA ALA A 46 -21.62 8.16 -8.29
C ALA A 46 -21.37 8.11 -6.78
N ALA A 47 -22.18 8.84 -5.99
CA ALA A 47 -22.11 8.79 -4.53
C ALA A 47 -22.40 7.38 -3.96
N GLY A 48 -23.34 6.65 -4.56
CA GLY A 48 -23.64 5.26 -4.23
C GLY A 48 -22.42 4.36 -4.43
N HIS A 49 -21.79 4.39 -5.61
CA HIS A 49 -20.57 3.63 -5.89
C HIS A 49 -19.42 3.96 -4.93
N LEU A 50 -19.17 5.24 -4.64
CA LEU A 50 -18.12 5.62 -3.68
C LEU A 50 -18.38 5.08 -2.26
N ARG A 51 -19.64 5.04 -1.83
CA ARG A 51 -20.02 4.47 -0.53
C ARG A 51 -19.85 2.96 -0.52
N LEU A 52 -20.24 2.29 -1.58
CA LEU A 52 -20.03 0.85 -1.76
C LEU A 52 -18.55 0.50 -1.72
N GLY A 53 -17.71 1.23 -2.46
CA GLY A 53 -16.26 1.05 -2.48
C GLY A 53 -15.63 1.17 -1.10
N ARG A 54 -15.96 2.23 -0.35
CA ARG A 54 -15.48 2.39 1.04
C ARG A 54 -15.89 1.23 1.95
N ARG A 55 -17.09 0.66 1.76
CA ARG A 55 -17.54 -0.50 2.55
C ARG A 55 -16.79 -1.78 2.15
N ALA A 56 -16.50 -1.97 0.86
CA ALA A 56 -15.72 -3.10 0.38
C ALA A 56 -14.27 -3.05 0.89
N GLN A 57 -13.66 -1.86 0.92
CA GLN A 57 -12.27 -1.66 1.37
C GLN A 57 -12.02 -2.09 2.82
N VAL A 58 -12.96 -1.82 3.72
CA VAL A 58 -12.86 -2.18 5.16
C VAL A 58 -13.69 -3.40 5.53
N GLY A 59 -14.36 -4.00 4.54
CA GLY A 59 -15.31 -5.08 4.73
C GLY A 59 -14.64 -6.45 4.85
N VAL A 60 -15.43 -7.42 5.31
CA VAL A 60 -15.10 -8.85 5.18
C VAL A 60 -15.39 -9.35 3.76
N ASP A 61 -14.96 -10.57 3.42
CA ASP A 61 -15.13 -11.15 2.08
C ASP A 61 -16.57 -11.13 1.60
N GLU A 62 -17.54 -11.37 2.49
CA GLU A 62 -18.96 -11.35 2.16
C GLU A 62 -19.44 -9.95 1.71
N VAL A 63 -18.88 -8.88 2.29
CA VAL A 63 -19.18 -7.50 1.88
C VAL A 63 -18.55 -7.22 0.52
N ARG A 64 -17.29 -7.62 0.29
CA ARG A 64 -16.62 -7.47 -1.00
C ARG A 64 -17.39 -8.18 -2.12
N ALA A 65 -17.79 -9.42 -1.90
CA ALA A 65 -18.55 -10.22 -2.86
C ALA A 65 -19.91 -9.57 -3.19
N TRP A 66 -20.66 -9.14 -2.17
CA TRP A 66 -21.95 -8.48 -2.38
C TRP A 66 -21.80 -7.17 -3.16
N VAL A 67 -20.80 -6.35 -2.81
CA VAL A 67 -20.52 -5.11 -3.55
C VAL A 67 -20.11 -5.41 -4.99
N ALA A 68 -19.29 -6.43 -5.22
CA ALA A 68 -18.88 -6.82 -6.57
C ALA A 68 -20.10 -7.19 -7.42
N ASP A 69 -21.00 -8.03 -6.91
CA ASP A 69 -22.22 -8.42 -7.62
C ASP A 69 -23.09 -7.21 -7.96
N ALA A 70 -23.32 -6.32 -6.98
CA ALA A 70 -24.14 -5.13 -7.17
C ALA A 70 -23.55 -4.17 -8.22
N VAL A 71 -22.24 -3.89 -8.14
CA VAL A 71 -21.59 -2.93 -9.05
C VAL A 71 -21.41 -3.52 -10.45
N LEU A 72 -21.09 -4.82 -10.57
CA LEU A 72 -21.01 -5.50 -11.86
C LEU A 72 -22.35 -5.53 -12.60
N ALA A 73 -23.46 -5.73 -11.87
CA ALA A 73 -24.79 -5.70 -12.46
C ALA A 73 -25.12 -4.32 -13.06
N LEU A 74 -24.71 -3.24 -12.38
CA LEU A 74 -24.92 -1.86 -12.83
C LEU A 74 -23.97 -1.44 -13.98
N ALA A 75 -22.78 -2.03 -14.03
CA ALA A 75 -21.75 -1.68 -15.02
C ALA A 75 -22.14 -1.96 -16.47
N ALA A 76 -23.08 -2.87 -16.72
CA ALA A 76 -23.53 -3.20 -18.08
C ALA A 76 -24.22 -2.01 -18.79
N ASP A 77 -24.92 -1.19 -18.01
CA ASP A 77 -25.79 -0.13 -18.52
C ASP A 77 -25.28 1.29 -18.22
N GLU A 78 -24.26 1.44 -17.37
CA GLU A 78 -23.72 2.75 -17.06
C GLU A 78 -22.96 3.36 -18.25
N ARG A 79 -23.34 4.58 -18.63
CA ARG A 79 -22.77 5.34 -19.76
C ARG A 79 -22.31 6.74 -19.35
N ASP A 80 -22.68 7.20 -18.16
CA ASP A 80 -22.37 8.54 -17.69
C ASP A 80 -20.90 8.64 -17.27
N ALA A 81 -20.15 9.48 -17.98
CA ALA A 81 -18.73 9.70 -17.75
C ALA A 81 -18.42 10.24 -16.35
N GLY A 82 -19.38 10.90 -15.68
CA GLY A 82 -19.24 11.36 -14.30
C GLY A 82 -19.45 10.24 -13.26
N VAL A 83 -20.09 9.13 -13.64
CA VAL A 83 -20.33 7.98 -12.74
C VAL A 83 -19.25 6.91 -12.89
N LEU A 84 -18.77 6.68 -14.11
CA LEU A 84 -17.82 5.62 -14.43
C LEU A 84 -16.54 5.63 -13.55
N PRO A 85 -15.90 6.76 -13.21
CA PRO A 85 -14.74 6.77 -12.31
C PRO A 85 -15.09 6.25 -10.91
N ALA A 86 -16.26 6.63 -10.37
CA ALA A 86 -16.73 6.15 -9.08
C ALA A 86 -17.05 4.65 -9.12
N LEU A 87 -17.65 4.19 -10.21
CA LEU A 87 -17.92 2.77 -10.45
C LEU A 87 -16.62 1.95 -10.50
N VAL A 88 -15.61 2.42 -11.23
CA VAL A 88 -14.30 1.76 -11.31
C VAL A 88 -13.63 1.67 -9.93
N ARG A 89 -13.63 2.77 -9.16
CA ARG A 89 -13.09 2.78 -7.78
C ARG A 89 -13.85 1.81 -6.86
N ALA A 90 -15.16 1.66 -7.05
CA ALA A 90 -15.95 0.71 -6.29
C ALA A 90 -15.56 -0.74 -6.63
N LEU A 91 -15.38 -1.07 -7.92
CA LEU A 91 -14.91 -2.38 -8.38
C LEU A 91 -13.49 -2.70 -7.91
N GLU A 92 -12.59 -1.71 -7.96
CA GLU A 92 -11.23 -1.84 -7.41
C GLU A 92 -11.25 -2.26 -5.94
N SER A 93 -12.10 -1.62 -5.13
CA SER A 93 -12.21 -1.86 -3.70
C SER A 93 -12.75 -3.26 -3.36
N THR A 94 -13.36 -3.97 -4.31
CA THR A 94 -13.82 -5.36 -4.10
C THR A 94 -12.71 -6.38 -4.32
N GLN A 95 -11.64 -5.99 -5.02
CA GLN A 95 -10.56 -6.90 -5.43
C GLN A 95 -11.09 -8.11 -6.23
N ASP A 96 -12.24 -7.99 -6.88
CA ASP A 96 -12.86 -9.09 -7.62
C ASP A 96 -12.38 -9.12 -9.08
N GLY A 97 -11.77 -10.24 -9.49
CA GLY A 97 -11.24 -10.42 -10.84
C GLY A 97 -12.29 -10.36 -11.96
N ARG A 98 -13.58 -10.58 -11.66
CA ARG A 98 -14.69 -10.44 -12.61
C ARG A 98 -14.84 -9.01 -13.13
N ALA A 99 -14.27 -8.02 -12.45
CA ALA A 99 -14.25 -6.62 -12.90
C ALA A 99 -13.30 -6.36 -14.07
N LEU A 100 -12.34 -7.25 -14.36
CA LEU A 100 -11.33 -6.99 -15.38
C LEU A 100 -11.93 -6.67 -16.77
N PRO A 101 -12.88 -7.46 -17.32
CA PRO A 101 -13.47 -7.14 -18.62
C PRO A 101 -14.15 -5.77 -18.67
N VAL A 102 -14.76 -5.33 -17.57
CA VAL A 102 -15.39 -4.00 -17.46
C VAL A 102 -14.33 -2.91 -17.58
N LEU A 103 -13.27 -2.97 -16.76
CA LEU A 103 -12.19 -1.97 -16.79
C LEU A 103 -11.48 -1.94 -18.16
N LEU A 104 -11.25 -3.11 -18.78
CA LEU A 104 -10.65 -3.17 -20.12
C LEU A 104 -11.54 -2.52 -21.18
N GLY A 105 -12.86 -2.65 -21.08
CA GLY A 105 -13.81 -1.97 -21.96
C GLY A 105 -13.80 -0.44 -21.80
N LEU A 106 -13.44 0.05 -20.61
CA LEU A 106 -13.35 1.48 -20.29
C LEU A 106 -11.97 2.10 -20.57
N ALA A 107 -10.94 1.30 -20.83
CA ALA A 107 -9.58 1.79 -21.06
C ALA A 107 -9.44 2.71 -22.29
N GLY A 108 -10.37 2.62 -23.25
CA GLY A 108 -10.43 3.49 -24.43
C GLY A 108 -11.53 4.56 -24.38
N HIS A 109 -12.06 4.86 -23.19
CA HIS A 109 -13.17 5.81 -23.04
C HIS A 109 -12.73 7.24 -23.43
N PRO A 110 -13.60 8.05 -24.08
CA PRO A 110 -13.23 9.41 -24.53
C PRO A 110 -12.87 10.37 -23.39
N ALA A 111 -13.53 10.26 -22.23
CA ALA A 111 -13.19 11.05 -21.04
C ALA A 111 -11.91 10.50 -20.38
N TRP A 112 -10.91 11.37 -20.18
CA TRP A 112 -9.62 11.01 -19.62
C TRP A 112 -9.74 10.57 -18.16
N GLU A 113 -10.69 11.13 -17.39
CA GLU A 113 -10.95 10.77 -15.99
C GLU A 113 -11.37 9.30 -15.84
N VAL A 114 -12.06 8.76 -16.86
CA VAL A 114 -12.44 7.35 -16.90
C VAL A 114 -11.22 6.48 -17.17
N ARG A 115 -10.36 6.89 -18.11
CA ARG A 115 -9.12 6.17 -18.43
C ARG A 115 -8.12 6.20 -17.26
N GLU A 116 -8.04 7.33 -16.57
CA GLU A 116 -7.23 7.53 -15.35
C GLU A 116 -7.72 6.60 -14.23
N ALA A 117 -9.03 6.56 -13.97
CA ALA A 117 -9.61 5.64 -13.01
C ALA A 117 -9.32 4.17 -13.36
N VAL A 118 -9.40 3.80 -14.64
CA VAL A 118 -9.04 2.45 -15.10
C VAL A 118 -7.56 2.16 -14.85
N ALA A 119 -6.66 3.09 -15.21
CA ALA A 119 -5.23 2.93 -15.01
C ALA A 119 -4.87 2.72 -13.52
N ARG A 120 -5.55 3.43 -12.61
CA ARG A 120 -5.39 3.24 -11.16
C ARG A 120 -6.01 1.95 -10.64
N GLY A 121 -7.16 1.53 -11.17
CA GLY A 121 -7.90 0.38 -10.64
C GLY A 121 -7.31 -0.98 -11.04
N LEU A 122 -6.67 -1.08 -12.21
CA LEU A 122 -6.19 -2.36 -12.76
C LEU A 122 -5.26 -3.17 -11.82
N PRO A 123 -4.29 -2.59 -11.10
CA PRO A 123 -3.39 -3.34 -10.23
C PRO A 123 -4.07 -4.04 -9.05
N PHE A 124 -5.20 -3.52 -8.57
CA PHE A 124 -5.83 -3.97 -7.33
C PHE A 124 -6.94 -5.01 -7.52
N LEU A 125 -7.23 -5.38 -8.77
CA LEU A 125 -8.16 -6.48 -9.05
C LEU A 125 -7.53 -7.83 -8.64
N GLY A 126 -8.30 -8.75 -8.05
CA GLY A 126 -7.84 -10.10 -7.71
C GLY A 126 -7.79 -11.05 -8.90
N GLY A 127 -7.15 -12.21 -8.74
CA GLY A 127 -7.05 -13.26 -9.76
C GLY A 127 -5.77 -13.19 -10.61
N GLU A 128 -4.89 -14.17 -10.44
CA GLU A 128 -3.56 -14.24 -11.05
C GLU A 128 -3.59 -14.37 -12.58
N GLU A 129 -4.56 -15.11 -13.13
CA GLU A 129 -4.69 -15.36 -14.58
C GLU A 129 -4.91 -14.08 -15.41
N SER A 130 -5.25 -12.98 -14.74
CA SER A 130 -5.53 -11.69 -15.34
C SER A 130 -4.30 -10.78 -15.54
N GLY A 131 -3.14 -11.18 -15.02
CA GLY A 131 -1.91 -10.39 -15.05
C GLY A 131 -1.53 -9.84 -16.44
N PRO A 132 -1.39 -10.69 -17.47
CA PRO A 132 -0.95 -10.22 -18.80
C PRO A 132 -1.89 -9.22 -19.46
N ARG A 133 -3.21 -9.36 -19.27
CA ARG A 133 -4.19 -8.44 -19.86
C ARG A 133 -4.13 -7.07 -19.20
N ARG A 134 -3.99 -7.03 -17.87
CA ARG A 134 -3.80 -5.78 -17.09
C ARG A 134 -2.54 -5.05 -17.52
N VAL A 135 -1.43 -5.79 -17.61
CA VAL A 135 -0.13 -5.25 -18.03
C VAL A 135 -0.25 -4.63 -19.43
N ARG A 136 -0.83 -5.32 -20.41
CA ARG A 136 -1.03 -4.76 -21.76
C ARG A 136 -1.85 -3.47 -21.77
N ALA A 137 -2.93 -3.41 -21.00
CA ALA A 137 -3.76 -2.22 -20.90
C ALA A 137 -2.98 -1.05 -20.28
N LEU A 138 -2.24 -1.29 -19.20
CA LEU A 138 -1.38 -0.28 -18.58
C LEU A 138 -0.23 0.17 -19.49
N LEU A 139 0.37 -0.73 -20.27
CA LEU A 139 1.37 -0.38 -21.27
C LEU A 139 0.78 0.54 -22.36
N ALA A 140 -0.48 0.34 -22.76
CA ALA A 140 -1.15 1.24 -23.68
C ALA A 140 -1.43 2.61 -23.03
N LEU A 141 -2.01 2.62 -21.83
CA LEU A 141 -2.34 3.84 -21.07
C LEU A 141 -1.09 4.64 -20.67
N SER A 142 0.08 4.02 -20.54
CA SER A 142 1.33 4.73 -20.32
C SER A 142 1.74 5.64 -21.49
N ARG A 143 1.08 5.52 -22.65
CA ARG A 143 1.26 6.35 -23.85
C ARG A 143 0.03 7.20 -24.17
N ASP A 144 -0.88 7.36 -23.21
CA ASP A 144 -2.07 8.18 -23.37
C ASP A 144 -1.69 9.64 -23.67
N GLU A 145 -2.57 10.36 -24.36
CA GLU A 145 -2.37 11.79 -24.64
C GLU A 145 -2.42 12.64 -23.36
N ASP A 146 -3.23 12.20 -22.39
CA ASP A 146 -3.45 12.90 -21.15
C ASP A 146 -2.39 12.54 -20.09
N PRO A 147 -1.71 13.53 -19.47
CA PRO A 147 -0.65 13.28 -18.51
C PRO A 147 -1.14 12.59 -17.23
N ASP A 148 -2.38 12.85 -16.77
CA ASP A 148 -2.91 12.20 -15.58
C ASP A 148 -3.14 10.70 -15.83
N VAL A 149 -3.61 10.35 -17.03
CA VAL A 149 -3.74 8.95 -17.46
C VAL A 149 -2.37 8.28 -17.58
N ARG A 150 -1.38 8.94 -18.20
CA ARG A 150 -0.01 8.42 -18.29
C ARG A 150 0.58 8.21 -16.90
N GLY A 151 0.47 9.20 -16.02
CA GLY A 151 1.00 9.15 -14.66
C GLY A 151 0.39 8.01 -13.85
N ALA A 152 -0.94 7.86 -13.90
CA ALA A 152 -1.63 6.74 -13.27
C ALA A 152 -1.16 5.37 -13.81
N ALA A 153 -0.97 5.25 -15.13
CA ALA A 153 -0.49 4.01 -15.74
C ALA A 153 0.97 3.70 -15.37
N VAL A 154 1.85 4.71 -15.37
CA VAL A 154 3.27 4.58 -14.99
C VAL A 154 3.41 4.21 -13.52
N PHE A 155 2.63 4.85 -12.65
CA PHE A 155 2.50 4.48 -11.24
C PHE A 155 2.15 3.00 -11.11
N SER A 156 1.06 2.58 -11.75
CA SER A 156 0.57 1.21 -11.72
C SER A 156 1.58 0.19 -12.28
N LEU A 157 2.26 0.52 -13.38
CA LEU A 157 3.35 -0.30 -13.91
C LEU A 157 4.54 -0.39 -12.93
N GLY A 158 4.82 0.68 -12.19
CA GLY A 158 5.85 0.70 -11.14
C GLY A 158 5.48 -0.09 -9.88
N THR A 159 4.18 -0.28 -9.59
CA THR A 159 3.70 -1.02 -8.41
C THR A 159 3.41 -2.49 -8.65
N LEU A 160 3.20 -2.92 -9.89
CA LEU A 160 3.02 -4.35 -10.21
C LEU A 160 4.29 -5.16 -9.89
N GLU A 161 4.34 -5.77 -8.72
CA GLU A 161 5.57 -6.34 -8.13
C GLU A 161 6.20 -7.50 -8.91
N GLU A 162 5.49 -8.12 -9.86
CA GLU A 162 5.88 -9.44 -10.36
C GLU A 162 5.68 -9.65 -11.85
N SER A 163 5.42 -8.59 -12.62
CA SER A 163 5.34 -8.77 -14.08
C SER A 163 6.73 -9.13 -14.63
N PRO A 164 6.94 -10.34 -15.20
CA PRO A 164 8.18 -10.70 -15.87
C PRO A 164 8.27 -10.08 -17.27
N ASP A 165 7.24 -9.31 -17.68
CA ASP A 165 7.16 -8.74 -19.02
C ASP A 165 8.24 -7.63 -19.18
N PRO A 166 9.23 -7.82 -20.07
CA PRO A 166 10.29 -6.84 -20.28
C PRO A 166 9.75 -5.52 -20.86
N ALA A 167 8.55 -5.50 -21.42
CA ALA A 167 7.92 -4.27 -21.89
C ALA A 167 7.60 -3.29 -20.75
N VAL A 168 7.46 -3.77 -19.50
CA VAL A 168 7.20 -2.92 -18.34
C VAL A 168 8.37 -1.97 -18.04
N PRO A 169 9.61 -2.45 -17.79
CA PRO A 169 10.74 -1.54 -17.61
C PRO A 169 11.02 -0.68 -18.86
N ASP A 170 10.72 -1.15 -20.06
CA ASP A 170 10.87 -0.33 -21.28
C ASP A 170 9.89 0.83 -21.34
N ALA A 171 8.62 0.60 -21.00
CA ALA A 171 7.62 1.66 -20.91
C ALA A 171 7.98 2.70 -19.82
N LEU A 172 8.49 2.25 -18.67
CA LEU A 172 9.00 3.17 -17.65
C LEU A 172 10.19 3.98 -18.17
N ARG A 173 11.14 3.37 -18.91
CA ARG A 173 12.26 4.10 -19.53
C ARG A 173 11.77 5.15 -20.53
N GLU A 174 10.75 4.84 -21.32
CA GLU A 174 10.13 5.77 -22.28
C GLU A 174 9.56 7.03 -21.62
N ARG A 175 9.20 6.94 -20.34
CA ARG A 175 8.61 8.03 -19.55
C ARG A 175 9.61 8.81 -18.71
N LEU A 176 10.89 8.42 -18.68
CA LEU A 176 11.94 9.18 -17.98
C LEU A 176 12.11 10.61 -18.47
N ALA A 177 11.73 10.90 -19.71
CA ALA A 177 11.79 12.22 -20.33
C ALA A 177 10.39 12.72 -20.73
N ASP A 178 9.35 12.30 -20.01
CA ASP A 178 8.00 12.84 -20.22
C ASP A 178 8.00 14.37 -20.04
N ALA A 179 7.15 15.05 -20.79
CA ALA A 179 7.00 16.49 -20.70
C ALA A 179 6.35 16.90 -19.35
N ASP A 180 5.56 15.99 -18.79
CA ASP A 180 5.01 16.15 -17.45
C ASP A 180 6.02 15.68 -16.38
N PRO A 181 6.40 16.55 -15.43
CA PRO A 181 7.40 16.22 -14.41
C PRO A 181 6.94 15.13 -13.44
N ASP A 182 5.64 15.05 -13.13
CA ASP A 182 5.09 14.04 -12.23
C ASP A 182 5.16 12.66 -12.87
N VAL A 183 4.85 12.57 -14.17
CA VAL A 183 4.99 11.33 -14.95
C VAL A 183 6.46 10.89 -15.02
N ALA A 184 7.39 11.83 -15.25
CA ALA A 184 8.81 11.53 -15.28
C ALA A 184 9.34 11.04 -13.92
N ALA A 185 8.88 11.64 -12.82
CA ALA A 185 9.27 11.24 -11.48
C ALA A 185 8.66 9.87 -11.10
N GLU A 186 7.43 9.58 -11.50
CA GLU A 186 6.82 8.25 -11.36
C GLU A 186 7.61 7.18 -12.11
N ALA A 187 8.09 7.48 -13.31
CA ALA A 187 8.90 6.57 -14.11
C ALA A 187 10.23 6.22 -13.42
N VAL A 188 10.90 7.23 -12.86
CA VAL A 188 12.12 7.05 -12.06
C VAL A 188 11.83 6.20 -10.84
N ARG A 189 10.75 6.49 -10.10
CA ARG A 189 10.33 5.70 -8.94
C ARG A 189 10.02 4.24 -9.31
N GLY A 190 9.31 4.00 -10.40
CA GLY A 190 9.00 2.65 -10.89
C GLY A 190 10.26 1.85 -11.23
N LEU A 191 11.25 2.47 -11.89
CA LEU A 191 12.52 1.81 -12.20
C LEU A 191 13.40 1.58 -10.96
N ALA A 192 13.41 2.55 -10.03
CA ALA A 192 14.08 2.44 -8.73
C ALA A 192 13.56 1.26 -7.92
N ARG A 193 12.24 1.14 -7.83
CA ARG A 193 11.55 0.01 -7.21
C ARG A 193 12.01 -1.32 -7.81
N ARG A 194 12.09 -1.39 -9.13
CA ARG A 194 12.59 -2.56 -9.87
C ARG A 194 14.11 -2.78 -9.80
N ARG A 195 14.82 -2.05 -8.91
CA ARG A 195 16.28 -2.15 -8.69
C ARG A 195 17.11 -1.93 -9.95
N GLY A 196 16.58 -1.16 -10.90
CA GLY A 196 17.31 -0.82 -12.12
C GLY A 196 18.36 0.24 -11.85
N ALA A 197 19.55 -0.13 -11.38
CA ALA A 197 20.66 0.79 -11.09
C ALA A 197 21.03 1.71 -12.28
N ALA A 198 20.70 1.29 -13.51
CA ALA A 198 20.82 2.11 -14.72
C ALA A 198 20.02 3.42 -14.68
N VAL A 199 19.08 3.61 -13.75
CA VAL A 199 18.31 4.85 -13.58
C VAL A 199 19.09 5.95 -12.81
N VAL A 200 20.18 5.60 -12.11
CA VAL A 200 20.96 6.53 -11.27
C VAL A 200 21.37 7.82 -12.01
N PRO A 201 21.91 7.78 -13.25
CA PRO A 201 22.27 9.01 -13.96
C PRO A 201 21.07 9.93 -14.21
N ARG A 202 19.90 9.36 -14.53
CA ARG A 202 18.68 10.15 -14.76
C ARG A 202 18.15 10.74 -13.46
N LEU A 203 18.16 9.96 -12.39
CA LEU A 203 17.77 10.42 -11.05
C LEU A 203 18.68 11.58 -10.57
N LEU A 204 19.99 11.48 -10.77
CA LEU A 204 20.93 12.58 -10.49
C LEU A 204 20.60 13.86 -11.28
N ALA A 205 20.24 13.72 -12.55
CA ALA A 205 19.85 14.88 -13.37
C ALA A 205 18.58 15.55 -12.86
N LEU A 206 17.58 14.77 -12.41
CA LEU A 206 16.35 15.31 -11.81
C LEU A 206 16.64 16.00 -10.48
N LEU A 207 17.33 15.35 -9.54
CA LEU A 207 17.68 15.95 -8.24
C LEU A 207 18.40 17.30 -8.41
N ARG A 208 19.33 17.41 -9.37
CA ARG A 208 20.03 18.67 -9.64
C ARG A 208 19.13 19.73 -10.28
N ALA A 209 18.26 19.33 -11.20
CA ALA A 209 17.31 20.25 -11.82
C ALA A 209 16.31 20.80 -10.80
N GLU A 210 15.81 19.94 -9.91
CA GLU A 210 14.89 20.29 -8.83
C GLU A 210 15.57 21.13 -7.75
N ALA A 211 16.83 20.85 -7.41
CA ALA A 211 17.63 21.68 -6.49
C ALA A 211 17.82 23.12 -7.00
N ALA A 212 17.86 23.31 -8.33
CA ALA A 212 17.93 24.62 -8.96
C ALA A 212 16.56 25.28 -9.16
N GLY A 213 15.47 24.53 -8.97
CA GLY A 213 14.09 25.00 -9.12
C GLY A 213 13.57 25.71 -7.88
N ALA A 214 12.44 26.42 -8.04
CA ALA A 214 11.79 27.12 -6.93
C ALA A 214 10.92 26.18 -6.05
N ASP A 215 10.47 25.05 -6.61
CA ASP A 215 9.49 24.16 -5.99
C ASP A 215 10.14 23.09 -5.08
N GLY A 216 11.48 23.04 -5.04
CA GLY A 216 12.25 22.06 -4.27
C GLY A 216 12.25 20.66 -4.90
N PRO A 217 12.86 19.67 -4.21
CA PRO A 217 12.95 18.30 -4.71
C PRO A 217 11.58 17.62 -4.78
N HIS A 218 11.30 16.94 -5.90
CA HIS A 218 10.04 16.26 -6.09
C HIS A 218 9.96 15.04 -5.15
N PRO A 219 8.85 14.83 -4.42
CA PRO A 219 8.75 13.76 -3.41
C PRO A 219 9.05 12.36 -3.97
N LEU A 220 8.66 12.11 -5.22
CA LEU A 220 8.89 10.82 -5.87
C LEU A 220 10.35 10.60 -6.25
N THR A 221 11.08 11.68 -6.57
CA THR A 221 12.50 11.67 -6.88
C THR A 221 13.31 11.32 -5.63
N LEU A 222 12.99 11.93 -4.47
CA LEU A 222 13.59 11.57 -3.18
C LEU A 222 13.25 10.15 -2.76
N SER A 223 11.99 9.73 -2.93
CA SER A 223 11.57 8.35 -2.66
C SER A 223 12.35 7.34 -3.52
N ALA A 224 12.55 7.65 -4.81
CA ALA A 224 13.34 6.81 -5.70
C ALA A 224 14.81 6.71 -5.26
N ALA A 225 15.41 7.82 -4.82
CA ALA A 225 16.77 7.85 -4.27
C ALA A 225 16.88 6.96 -3.02
N ALA A 226 15.95 7.14 -2.07
CA ALA A 226 15.90 6.34 -0.87
C ALA A 226 15.77 4.84 -1.20
N VAL A 227 14.83 4.48 -2.08
CA VAL A 227 14.62 3.08 -2.49
C VAL A 227 15.86 2.51 -3.15
N LEU A 228 16.54 3.24 -4.04
CA LEU A 228 17.75 2.77 -4.72
C LEU A 228 18.93 2.60 -3.76
N GLY A 229 19.08 3.51 -2.78
CA GLY A 229 20.13 3.48 -1.77
C GLY A 229 21.55 3.51 -2.37
N GLN A 230 21.74 4.25 -3.47
CA GLN A 230 23.01 4.26 -4.20
C GLN A 230 23.92 5.39 -3.69
N PRO A 231 25.16 5.12 -3.26
CA PRO A 231 26.06 6.13 -2.70
C PRO A 231 26.40 7.26 -3.66
N GLU A 232 26.31 7.02 -4.97
CA GLU A 232 26.49 8.02 -6.02
C GLU A 232 25.50 9.19 -5.92
N LEU A 233 24.37 9.00 -5.22
CA LEU A 233 23.35 10.02 -5.00
C LEU A 233 23.70 10.97 -3.85
N LEU A 234 24.62 10.59 -2.95
CA LEU A 234 24.95 11.35 -1.74
C LEU A 234 25.35 12.80 -2.00
N PRO A 235 26.20 13.14 -3.00
CA PRO A 235 26.57 14.54 -3.21
C PRO A 235 25.37 15.42 -3.57
N ALA A 236 24.49 14.96 -4.45
CA ALA A 236 23.29 15.71 -4.85
C ALA A 236 22.29 15.84 -3.70
N LEU A 237 22.11 14.79 -2.90
CA LEU A 237 21.26 14.83 -1.72
C LEU A 237 21.81 15.75 -0.61
N ALA A 238 23.14 15.83 -0.47
CA ALA A 238 23.79 16.72 0.49
C ALA A 238 23.63 18.20 0.10
N GLU A 239 23.67 18.51 -1.20
CA GLU A 239 23.35 19.86 -1.70
C GLU A 239 21.89 20.25 -1.36
N LEU A 240 20.94 19.34 -1.56
CA LEU A 240 19.54 19.56 -1.19
C LEU A 240 19.36 19.76 0.33
N ALA A 241 20.03 18.96 1.16
CA ALA A 241 19.95 19.09 2.61
C ALA A 241 20.60 20.40 3.12
N ALA A 242 21.60 20.92 2.40
CA ALA A 242 22.19 22.21 2.72
C ALA A 242 21.23 23.38 2.38
N ALA A 243 20.36 23.20 1.38
CA ALA A 243 19.34 24.18 1.02
C ALA A 243 18.14 24.15 1.99
N ASP A 244 17.69 22.95 2.39
CA ASP A 244 16.64 22.76 3.39
C ASP A 244 16.92 21.53 4.26
N ALA A 245 17.48 21.78 5.45
CA ALA A 245 17.80 20.72 6.41
C ALA A 245 16.57 20.18 7.16
N ALA A 246 15.41 20.84 7.05
CA ALA A 246 14.18 20.42 7.71
C ALA A 246 13.38 19.41 6.87
N ASP A 247 13.73 19.22 5.59
CA ASP A 247 13.05 18.24 4.74
C ASP A 247 13.43 16.80 5.14
N GLU A 248 12.56 16.19 5.94
CA GLU A 248 12.71 14.81 6.42
C GLU A 248 12.92 13.81 5.27
N ARG A 249 12.34 14.07 4.09
CA ARG A 249 12.45 13.19 2.91
C ARG A 249 13.87 13.18 2.34
N VAL A 250 14.56 14.32 2.42
CA VAL A 250 15.98 14.42 2.03
C VAL A 250 16.84 13.67 3.04
N GLY A 251 16.55 13.82 4.34
CA GLY A 251 17.20 13.08 5.41
C GLY A 251 17.05 11.56 5.27
N GLU A 252 15.85 11.08 4.94
CA GLU A 252 15.58 9.67 4.66
C GLU A 252 16.39 9.15 3.46
N ALA A 253 16.40 9.91 2.35
CA ALA A 253 17.18 9.55 1.17
C ALA A 253 18.68 9.51 1.44
N LEU A 254 19.21 10.48 2.20
CA LEU A 254 20.61 10.51 2.65
C LEU A 254 20.94 9.28 3.49
N ALA A 255 20.13 8.98 4.50
CA ALA A 255 20.36 7.85 5.39
C ALA A 255 20.33 6.51 4.63
N ALA A 256 19.46 6.39 3.62
CA ALA A 256 19.37 5.19 2.80
C ALA A 256 20.51 5.05 1.78
N CYS A 257 21.14 6.15 1.36
CA CYS A 257 22.27 6.14 0.41
C CYS A 257 23.65 6.11 1.11
N ASP A 258 23.71 6.24 2.43
CA ASP A 258 24.93 6.24 3.25
C ASP A 258 25.33 4.80 3.65
N PRO A 259 26.39 4.23 3.05
CA PRO A 259 26.80 2.84 3.31
C PRO A 259 27.15 2.57 4.76
N GLU A 260 27.71 3.56 5.46
CA GLU A 260 28.15 3.40 6.84
C GLU A 260 26.94 3.30 7.76
N ARG A 261 25.94 4.18 7.57
CA ARG A 261 24.66 4.10 8.28
C ARG A 261 23.92 2.80 7.99
N THR A 262 23.78 2.44 6.72
CA THR A 262 23.05 1.21 6.36
C THR A 262 23.76 -0.02 6.90
N GLY A 263 25.10 -0.09 6.79
CA GLY A 263 25.89 -1.19 7.32
C GLY A 263 25.82 -1.30 8.84
N ARG A 264 25.83 -0.18 9.56
CA ARG A 264 25.65 -0.16 11.02
C ARG A 264 24.27 -0.64 11.44
N LEU A 265 23.21 -0.19 10.77
CA LEU A 265 21.85 -0.65 11.04
C LEU A 265 21.70 -2.15 10.77
N ASP A 266 22.25 -2.65 9.66
CA ASP A 266 22.22 -4.06 9.32
C ASP A 266 22.94 -4.91 10.36
N ALA A 267 24.12 -4.46 10.83
CA ALA A 267 24.88 -5.14 11.88
C ALA A 267 24.13 -5.19 13.21
N LEU A 268 23.59 -4.05 13.68
CA LEU A 268 22.82 -3.99 14.92
C LEU A 268 21.54 -4.84 14.84
N ALA A 269 20.82 -4.78 13.71
CA ALA A 269 19.63 -5.59 13.51
C ALA A 269 19.96 -7.09 13.52
N TRP A 270 21.10 -7.49 12.95
CA TRP A 270 21.59 -8.86 13.02
C TRP A 270 21.92 -9.30 14.45
N GLU A 271 22.51 -8.41 15.25
CA GLU A 271 22.76 -8.65 16.67
C GLU A 271 21.45 -8.81 17.45
N VAL A 272 20.41 -8.02 17.16
CA VAL A 272 19.07 -8.18 17.76
C VAL A 272 18.51 -9.55 17.45
N LEU A 273 18.53 -9.97 16.17
CA LEU A 273 18.03 -11.28 15.76
C LEU A 273 18.78 -12.41 16.47
N THR A 274 20.11 -12.29 16.57
CA THR A 274 20.96 -13.28 17.25
C THR A 274 20.67 -13.36 18.74
N ALA A 275 20.54 -12.21 19.42
CA ALA A 275 20.19 -12.14 20.83
C ALA A 275 18.78 -12.70 21.09
N LEU A 276 17.81 -12.40 20.22
CA LEU A 276 16.46 -12.95 20.32
C LEU A 276 16.46 -14.47 20.14
N HIS A 277 17.17 -14.99 19.13
CA HIS A 277 17.27 -16.44 18.90
C HIS A 277 17.91 -17.17 20.08
N ALA A 278 18.96 -16.59 20.69
CA ALA A 278 19.59 -17.16 21.89
C ALA A 278 18.65 -17.20 23.10
N ARG A 279 17.74 -16.22 23.23
CA ARG A 279 16.75 -16.14 24.32
C ARG A 279 15.51 -16.99 24.07
N ARG A 280 15.04 -17.01 22.84
CA ARG A 280 13.75 -17.55 22.39
C ARG A 280 13.92 -18.32 21.07
N PRO A 281 14.59 -19.48 21.10
CA PRO A 281 14.78 -20.30 19.90
C PRO A 281 13.47 -20.89 19.37
N ASP A 282 12.38 -20.81 20.14
CA ASP A 282 11.02 -21.18 19.76
C ASP A 282 10.36 -20.16 18.81
N LEU A 283 10.86 -18.93 18.76
CA LEU A 283 10.34 -17.90 17.86
C LEU A 283 10.96 -18.04 16.46
N ASP A 284 10.09 -18.13 15.46
CA ASP A 284 10.48 -18.06 14.05
C ASP A 284 10.73 -16.59 13.67
N ALA A 285 11.92 -16.10 14.01
CA ALA A 285 12.32 -14.72 13.78
C ALA A 285 13.23 -14.60 12.55
N ALA A 286 13.00 -13.58 11.72
CA ALA A 286 13.82 -13.31 10.54
C ALA A 286 13.92 -11.81 10.27
N LEU A 287 15.05 -11.39 9.70
CA LEU A 287 15.19 -10.07 9.11
C LEU A 287 14.74 -10.09 7.66
N SER A 288 13.96 -9.11 7.26
CA SER A 288 13.48 -8.93 5.90
C SER A 288 13.45 -7.47 5.54
N ARG A 289 13.75 -7.14 4.28
CA ARG A 289 13.41 -5.84 3.68
C ARG A 289 12.28 -6.07 2.72
N THR A 290 11.16 -5.38 2.91
CA THR A 290 10.08 -5.40 1.92
C THR A 290 10.61 -4.78 0.63
N ARG A 291 10.22 -5.34 -0.52
CA ARG A 291 10.57 -4.72 -1.80
C ARG A 291 9.98 -3.30 -1.83
N PHE A 292 10.70 -2.40 -2.47
CA PHE A 292 10.30 -1.00 -2.66
C PHE A 292 10.25 -0.13 -1.40
N THR A 293 10.66 -0.66 -0.25
CA THR A 293 10.88 0.14 0.96
C THR A 293 12.36 0.15 1.33
N THR A 294 12.75 1.15 2.11
CA THR A 294 14.06 1.24 2.75
C THR A 294 14.08 0.57 4.12
N GLU A 295 12.92 0.11 4.59
CA GLU A 295 12.72 -0.38 5.93
C GLU A 295 13.25 -1.81 6.09
N LEU A 296 14.15 -1.98 7.06
CA LEU A 296 14.55 -3.29 7.57
C LEU A 296 13.60 -3.70 8.69
N THR A 297 12.95 -4.84 8.53
CA THR A 297 11.94 -5.34 9.47
C THR A 297 12.43 -6.63 10.11
N LEU A 298 12.35 -6.72 11.43
CA LEU A 298 12.42 -7.97 12.17
C LEU A 298 11.01 -8.57 12.27
N ARG A 299 10.77 -9.69 11.59
CA ARG A 299 9.51 -10.44 11.63
C ARG A 299 9.59 -11.54 12.67
N VAL A 300 8.47 -11.82 13.34
CA VAL A 300 8.35 -12.92 14.30
C VAL A 300 7.08 -13.72 14.05
N GLY A 301 7.23 -15.00 13.69
CA GLY A 301 6.17 -15.99 13.56
C GLY A 301 5.66 -16.26 12.13
N PRO A 302 5.07 -17.44 11.87
CA PRO A 302 4.48 -17.79 10.58
C PRO A 302 2.95 -17.75 10.67
N ARG A 303 2.31 -16.59 10.46
CA ARG A 303 0.85 -16.54 10.24
C ARG A 303 0.46 -15.51 9.17
N PRO A 304 -0.16 -15.93 8.06
CA PRO A 304 -0.89 -15.01 7.21
C PRO A 304 -1.99 -14.32 8.04
N GLY A 305 -2.03 -12.99 8.07
CA GLY A 305 -3.12 -12.22 8.68
C GLY A 305 -2.87 -11.63 10.07
N ARG A 306 -1.68 -11.81 10.66
CA ARG A 306 -1.16 -10.94 11.74
C ARG A 306 0.30 -10.62 11.43
N ASP A 307 0.51 -9.65 10.55
CA ASP A 307 1.84 -9.08 10.30
C ASP A 307 2.29 -8.25 11.51
N GLY A 308 2.85 -8.93 12.51
CA GLY A 308 3.67 -8.30 13.54
C GLY A 308 5.11 -8.26 13.05
N GLY A 309 5.59 -7.08 12.66
CA GLY A 309 6.97 -6.83 12.30
C GLY A 309 7.47 -5.58 13.02
N TYR A 310 8.73 -5.60 13.45
CA TYR A 310 9.38 -4.47 14.08
C TYR A 310 10.23 -3.74 13.04
N CYS A 311 9.98 -2.46 12.81
CA CYS A 311 10.95 -1.59 12.15
C CYS A 311 12.25 -1.62 12.95
N ALA A 312 13.34 -2.14 12.37
CA ALA A 312 14.59 -2.38 13.09
C ALA A 312 15.16 -1.07 13.66
N ALA A 313 15.11 0.01 12.88
CA ALA A 313 15.56 1.33 13.31
C ALA A 313 14.71 1.87 14.48
N ALA A 314 13.39 1.69 14.46
CA ALA A 314 12.53 2.14 15.55
C ALA A 314 12.71 1.27 16.81
N LEU A 315 12.91 -0.04 16.64
CA LEU A 315 13.17 -0.97 17.74
C LEU A 315 14.48 -0.64 18.45
N LEU A 316 15.56 -0.44 17.68
CA LEU A 316 16.87 -0.05 18.22
C LEU A 316 16.80 1.31 18.92
N ARG A 317 16.15 2.32 18.33
CA ARG A 317 15.95 3.62 19.01
C ARG A 317 15.21 3.49 20.34
N ARG A 318 14.20 2.61 20.44
CA ARG A 318 13.48 2.35 21.70
C ARG A 318 14.34 1.64 22.74
N ALA A 319 15.43 1.03 22.32
CA ALA A 319 16.37 0.29 23.14
C ALA A 319 17.71 1.02 23.29
N ASP A 320 17.78 2.33 22.99
CA ASP A 320 19.00 3.14 23.04
C ASP A 320 20.18 2.51 22.26
N ASP A 321 19.87 1.94 21.08
CA ASP A 321 20.78 1.21 20.20
C ASP A 321 21.44 -0.04 20.83
N ASP A 322 20.93 -0.56 21.95
CA ASP A 322 21.36 -1.83 22.56
C ASP A 322 20.59 -3.02 21.96
N PRO A 323 21.25 -3.93 21.23
CA PRO A 323 20.60 -5.08 20.60
C PRO A 323 19.98 -6.08 21.59
N ALA A 324 20.58 -6.24 22.77
CA ALA A 324 20.08 -7.16 23.80
C ALA A 324 18.81 -6.61 24.45
N ALA A 325 18.77 -5.30 24.71
CA ALA A 325 17.57 -4.62 25.19
C ALA A 325 16.44 -4.64 24.15
N ALA A 326 16.77 -4.42 22.88
CA ALA A 326 15.81 -4.54 21.77
C ALA A 326 15.23 -5.97 21.67
N ALA A 327 16.06 -7.01 21.79
CA ALA A 327 15.60 -8.40 21.82
C ALA A 327 14.67 -8.68 23.02
N ALA A 328 14.95 -8.07 24.18
CA ALA A 328 14.09 -8.21 25.35
C ALA A 328 12.71 -7.54 25.17
N LEU A 329 12.64 -6.42 24.45
CA LEU A 329 11.36 -5.80 24.08
C LEU A 329 10.51 -6.73 23.21
N VAL A 330 11.13 -7.36 22.20
CA VAL A 330 10.44 -8.32 21.33
C VAL A 330 9.96 -9.54 22.12
N ASP A 331 10.82 -10.12 22.96
CA ASP A 331 10.47 -11.26 23.83
C ASP A 331 9.25 -10.95 24.72
N ALA A 332 9.20 -9.76 25.31
CA ALA A 332 8.09 -9.32 26.16
C ALA A 332 6.74 -9.23 25.42
N ASP A 333 6.76 -8.87 24.14
CA ASP A 333 5.56 -8.80 23.29
C ASP A 333 5.06 -10.20 22.84
N HIS A 334 5.87 -11.24 23.00
CA HIS A 334 5.59 -12.62 22.59
C HIS A 334 5.60 -13.60 23.78
N PRO A 335 4.67 -13.48 24.74
CA PRO A 335 4.62 -14.37 25.89
C PRO A 335 4.38 -15.84 25.43
N PRO A 336 4.99 -16.82 26.10
CA PRO A 336 4.79 -18.23 25.77
C PRO A 336 3.32 -18.60 25.84
N ALA A 337 2.85 -19.44 24.92
CA ALA A 337 1.46 -19.90 24.91
C ALA A 337 1.12 -20.51 26.27
N ALA A 338 0.07 -20.02 26.92
CA ALA A 338 -0.40 -20.57 28.17
C ALA A 338 -0.71 -22.06 27.96
N VAL A 339 0.05 -22.93 28.62
CA VAL A 339 -0.23 -24.36 28.63
C VAL A 339 -1.58 -24.52 29.34
N SER A 340 -2.65 -24.79 28.57
CA SER A 340 -3.92 -25.21 29.13
C SER A 340 -3.67 -26.49 29.92
N ARG A 341 -3.71 -26.38 31.25
CA ARG A 341 -3.69 -27.51 32.18
C ARG A 341 -5.07 -28.15 32.25
#